data_AF-A0A388M5P4-F1
#
_entry.id   AF-A0A388M5P4-F1
#
_cell.length_a   1.000
_cell.length_b   1.000
_cell.length_c   1.000
_cell.angle_alpha   90.00
_cell.angle_beta   90.00
_cell.angle_gamma   90.00
#
_symmetry.space_group_name_H-M   'P 1'
#
loop_
_entity.id
_entity.type
_entity.pdbx_description
1 polymer ?
#
loop_
_entity_poly.entity_id
_entity_poly.type
_entity_poly.pdbx_seq_one_letter_code
_entity_poly.pdbx_strand_id
1 'polypeptide(L)'
;MLSAVSDGVGEGGHRDRDWLDPVFSTRFVLAELPKLRLPAEGTPRDGSYQVIHDELLLDSNPRLNLASFVTTWMEPECDKLILESINKNFIDMETYPVATELQDRCVNMIARLFHAPVTDQVQAVGTSCIGSSEAILLAGLALKRNWTNRRRSKNLPADKPNFVTGSNVHVSWEKFGNYFEVEHRVVPIREGCYVMDPEKAVEMVDENTICVGAVLGSTYTGEYENVRKLNDLLMIEKEKTGVEVPIHVDAAGGGFVAPFVCPDLEWDFRLPLVKSINVSGHKYGLVYPGVGWLVFRTEGELPQELVFHVNYLGMDQPTFTLNFSKGACNVIAQYYQFLRLGHRGFCRVMENCMDIAGYLADSLEGTGLFYILSKKKKDLPLVAFSLKDRSQLDEYDLADRLRKRGWLLPAYTLPPNLTHVSLIRAVVREDFSRTLADRLVRDIVHTVDDLKKKAAARPRKAAAEEAPSAKVEAPAVAADARPEEAAADVSGLETRETGETRETGETGGKRELREPGRAARMLRVGAEALGKWKRHHPHKDNPIC
;
A
#
# COMPACT_ATOMS: atom_id res chain seq x y z
N MET A 1 44.05 -8.39 32.00
CA MET A 1 45.24 -7.51 31.95
C MET A 1 45.11 -6.73 30.64
N LEU A 2 44.75 -5.46 30.58
CA LEU A 2 44.96 -4.36 31.52
C LEU A 2 43.62 -3.79 32.01
N SER A 3 43.53 -3.69 33.34
CA SER A 3 42.48 -3.03 34.10
C SER A 3 42.81 -1.55 34.28
N ALA A 4 41.76 -0.75 34.50
CA ALA A 4 41.74 0.36 35.46
C ALA A 4 42.86 1.41 35.39
N VAL A 5 42.64 2.45 34.59
CA VAL A 5 43.02 3.86 34.82
C VAL A 5 42.04 4.65 33.94
N SER A 6 41.06 5.44 34.41
CA SER A 6 41.10 6.50 35.41
C SER A 6 39.72 6.71 36.05
N ASP A 7 39.57 6.29 37.31
CA ASP A 7 38.67 6.95 38.25
C ASP A 7 39.44 8.12 38.86
N GLY A 8 38.97 9.35 38.62
CA GLY A 8 39.58 10.54 39.21
C GLY A 8 39.57 11.77 38.30
N VAL A 9 38.38 12.26 37.93
CA VAL A 9 38.23 13.66 37.52
C VAL A 9 37.09 14.28 38.34
N GLY A 10 37.51 15.12 39.28
CA GLY A 10 36.76 16.10 40.07
C GLY A 10 35.24 16.17 39.92
N GLU A 11 34.57 15.85 41.02
CA GLU A 11 33.28 16.43 41.37
C GLU A 11 33.42 17.97 41.47
N GLY A 12 32.72 18.69 40.59
CA GLY A 12 32.50 20.14 40.70
C GLY A 12 33.27 20.98 39.66
N GLY A 13 32.67 21.23 38.49
CA GLY A 13 33.19 22.27 37.58
C GLY A 13 32.76 22.24 36.10
N HIS A 14 32.09 21.19 35.61
CA HIS A 14 31.74 21.04 34.19
C HIS A 14 30.25 20.78 33.95
N ARG A 15 29.38 21.68 34.42
CA ARG A 15 27.94 21.60 34.09
C ARG A 15 27.44 22.68 33.13
N ASP A 16 28.26 23.63 32.72
CA ASP A 16 27.77 24.87 32.09
C ASP A 16 28.35 25.25 30.71
N ARG A 17 29.03 24.35 29.97
CA ARG A 17 29.67 24.74 28.68
C ARG A 17 29.11 24.10 27.40
N ASP A 18 28.35 23.01 27.52
CA ASP A 18 27.89 22.26 26.34
C ASP A 18 26.94 23.06 25.41
N TRP A 19 26.31 24.15 25.89
CA TRP A 19 25.34 24.93 25.11
C TRP A 19 25.95 25.90 24.10
N LEU A 20 27.23 26.25 24.26
CA LEU A 20 27.97 27.14 23.34
C LEU A 20 28.90 26.36 22.41
N ASP A 21 29.14 25.08 22.71
CA ASP A 21 30.02 24.22 21.94
C ASP A 21 29.35 23.87 20.59
N PRO A 22 30.04 24.02 19.46
CA PRO A 22 29.57 23.49 18.19
C PRO A 22 29.21 22.00 18.31
N VAL A 23 28.13 21.55 17.65
CA VAL A 23 27.57 20.18 17.78
C VAL A 23 28.65 19.09 17.71
N PHE A 24 29.56 19.16 16.73
CA PHE A 24 30.63 18.19 16.51
C PHE A 24 31.81 18.27 17.50
N SER A 25 31.81 19.23 18.41
CA SER A 25 32.78 19.33 19.52
C SER A 25 32.22 18.81 20.84
N THR A 26 30.91 18.51 20.89
CA THR A 26 30.25 18.01 22.10
C THR A 26 30.60 16.55 22.37
N ARG A 27 30.47 16.10 23.62
CA ARG A 27 30.65 14.68 23.98
C ARG A 27 29.65 13.74 23.29
N PHE A 28 28.54 14.28 22.77
CA PHE A 28 27.43 13.49 22.23
C PHE A 28 27.72 12.87 20.86
N VAL A 29 28.70 13.40 20.11
CA VAL A 29 29.18 12.76 18.86
C VAL A 29 30.25 11.69 19.11
N LEU A 30 30.82 11.63 20.32
CA LEU A 30 31.79 10.61 20.73
C LEU A 30 31.15 9.43 21.44
N ALA A 31 29.98 9.63 22.05
CA ALA A 31 29.25 8.58 22.73
C ALA A 31 28.63 7.61 21.72
N GLU A 32 28.65 6.31 22.03
CA GLU A 32 27.90 5.34 21.24
C GLU A 32 26.39 5.61 21.40
N LEU A 33 25.66 5.62 20.28
CA LEU A 33 24.21 5.74 20.29
C LEU A 33 23.58 4.59 21.12
N PRO A 34 22.66 4.88 22.05
CA PRO A 34 21.90 3.84 22.73
C PRO A 34 21.09 3.01 21.73
N LYS A 35 21.42 1.71 21.59
CA LYS A 35 20.77 0.80 20.63
C LYS A 35 19.74 -0.13 21.25
N LEU A 36 19.93 -0.47 22.52
CA LEU A 36 19.20 -1.59 23.17
C LEU A 36 18.37 -1.16 24.38
N ARG A 37 18.58 0.05 24.90
CA ARG A 37 17.90 0.58 26.09
C ARG A 37 17.69 2.08 25.91
N LEU A 38 16.61 2.59 26.49
CA LEU A 38 16.40 4.03 26.60
C LEU A 38 17.53 4.63 27.47
N PRO A 39 18.20 5.72 27.04
CA PRO A 39 19.24 6.34 27.86
C PRO A 39 18.65 6.92 29.14
N ALA A 40 19.44 6.91 30.22
CA ALA A 40 19.04 7.45 31.52
C ALA A 40 18.89 8.99 31.49
N GLU A 41 19.64 9.65 30.61
CA GLU A 41 19.67 11.10 30.46
C GLU A 41 19.40 11.51 29.01
N GLY A 42 18.87 12.72 28.82
CA GLY A 42 18.61 13.28 27.50
C GLY A 42 19.87 13.84 26.82
N THR A 43 19.85 13.87 25.49
CA THR A 43 20.85 14.53 24.64
C THR A 43 20.30 15.89 24.17
N PRO A 44 21.12 16.95 24.05
CA PRO A 44 20.71 18.21 23.43
C PRO A 44 20.07 18.03 22.05
N ARG A 45 19.14 18.92 21.70
CA ARG A 45 18.30 18.79 20.49
C ARG A 45 19.10 18.74 19.19
N ASP A 46 20.17 19.50 19.11
CA ASP A 46 21.08 19.65 17.98
C ASP A 46 22.02 18.44 17.86
N GLY A 47 22.56 17.95 18.98
CA GLY A 47 23.28 16.68 19.03
C GLY A 47 22.41 15.49 18.60
N SER A 48 21.18 15.43 19.10
CA SER A 48 20.22 14.38 18.73
C SER A 48 19.88 14.41 17.25
N TYR A 49 19.61 15.60 16.69
CA TYR A 49 19.36 15.76 15.27
C TYR A 49 20.57 15.33 14.43
N GLN A 50 21.77 15.84 14.76
CA GLN A 50 22.94 15.64 13.91
C GLN A 50 23.33 14.17 13.84
N VAL A 51 23.32 13.44 14.96
CA VAL A 51 23.72 12.03 14.97
C VAL A 51 22.71 11.17 14.19
N ILE A 52 21.41 11.43 14.32
CA ILE A 52 20.38 10.75 13.52
C ILE A 52 20.51 11.11 12.04
N HIS A 53 20.73 12.39 11.74
CA HIS A 53 20.92 12.89 10.38
C HIS A 53 22.14 12.24 9.70
N ASP A 54 23.25 12.09 10.42
CA ASP A 54 24.47 11.46 9.91
C ASP A 54 24.28 9.97 9.62
N GLU A 55 23.54 9.24 10.46
CA GLU A 55 23.21 7.83 10.20
C GLU A 55 22.32 7.68 8.95
N LEU A 56 21.37 8.60 8.75
CA LEU A 56 20.52 8.64 7.56
C LEU A 56 21.29 8.96 6.26
N LEU A 57 22.52 9.47 6.31
CA LEU A 57 23.37 9.63 5.10
C LEU A 57 23.77 8.28 4.48
N LEU A 58 23.63 7.18 5.22
CA LEU A 58 23.89 5.82 4.73
C LEU A 58 22.74 5.28 3.87
N ASP A 59 21.55 5.89 3.97
CA ASP A 59 20.45 5.56 3.08
C ASP A 59 20.74 6.01 1.65
N SER A 60 20.25 5.22 0.70
CA SER A 60 20.39 5.54 -0.72
C SER A 60 19.49 6.70 -1.13
N ASN A 61 19.94 7.51 -2.08
CA ASN A 61 19.13 8.59 -2.63
C ASN A 61 17.83 8.07 -3.27
N PRO A 62 16.63 8.46 -2.78
CA PRO A 62 15.36 7.98 -3.32
C PRO A 62 15.16 8.28 -4.81
N ARG A 63 15.71 9.38 -5.33
CA ARG A 63 15.64 9.77 -6.75
C ARG A 63 16.33 8.78 -7.69
N LEU A 64 17.31 8.02 -7.19
CA LEU A 64 18.04 7.00 -7.94
C LEU A 64 17.54 5.57 -7.64
N ASN A 65 16.52 5.45 -6.79
CA ASN A 65 15.88 4.18 -6.49
C ASN A 65 14.86 3.85 -7.58
N LEU A 66 15.21 3.00 -8.54
CA LEU A 66 14.32 2.54 -9.62
C LEU A 66 13.61 1.22 -9.28
N ALA A 67 13.82 0.68 -8.08
CA ALA A 67 13.07 -0.47 -7.60
C ALA A 67 11.65 -0.10 -7.15
N SER A 68 11.50 1.08 -6.53
CA SER A 68 10.25 1.52 -5.93
C SER A 68 9.25 2.09 -6.93
N PHE A 69 7.97 1.80 -6.73
CA PHE A 69 6.85 2.48 -7.40
C PHE A 69 6.41 3.76 -6.69
N VAL A 70 6.93 4.00 -5.48
CA VAL A 70 6.48 5.10 -4.61
C VAL A 70 7.08 6.42 -5.06
N THR A 71 6.28 7.49 -5.06
CA THR A 71 6.71 8.85 -5.37
C THR A 71 7.88 9.29 -4.49
N THR A 72 8.89 9.92 -5.12
CA THR A 72 10.12 10.39 -4.46
C THR A 72 10.35 11.89 -4.59
N TRP A 73 9.38 12.62 -5.14
CA TRP A 73 9.43 14.06 -5.29
C TRP A 73 8.01 14.64 -5.35
N MET A 74 7.83 15.81 -4.74
CA MET A 74 6.63 16.64 -4.87
C MET A 74 7.04 18.11 -5.07
N GLU A 75 6.11 18.94 -5.54
CA GLU A 75 6.34 20.38 -5.63
C GLU A 75 6.57 20.99 -4.22
N PRO A 76 7.45 22.01 -4.07
CA PRO A 76 7.74 22.64 -2.76
C PRO A 76 6.50 23.17 -2.04
N GLU A 77 5.48 23.62 -2.77
CA GLU A 77 4.20 24.04 -2.23
C GLU A 77 3.47 22.89 -1.54
N CYS A 78 3.62 21.66 -2.03
CA CYS A 78 3.04 20.48 -1.40
C CYS A 78 3.85 20.03 -0.17
N ASP A 79 5.18 20.12 -0.22
CA ASP A 79 6.04 19.92 0.96
C ASP A 79 5.61 20.84 2.11
N LYS A 80 5.32 22.12 1.80
CA LYS A 80 4.82 23.10 2.76
C LYS A 80 3.47 22.68 3.35
N LEU A 81 2.50 22.27 2.53
CA LEU A 81 1.21 21.78 3.01
C LEU A 81 1.35 20.56 3.93
N ILE A 82 2.27 19.65 3.61
CA ILE A 82 2.55 18.46 4.43
C ILE A 82 3.10 18.89 5.79
N LEU A 83 4.11 19.75 5.84
CA LEU A 83 4.70 20.23 7.09
C LEU A 83 3.69 21.02 7.95
N GLU A 84 2.84 21.85 7.32
CA GLU A 84 1.78 22.61 8.02
C GLU A 84 0.66 21.71 8.58
N SER A 85 0.53 20.48 8.09
CA SER A 85 -0.54 19.55 8.46
C SER A 85 -0.08 18.24 9.12
N ILE A 86 1.22 18.10 9.40
CA ILE A 86 1.79 16.86 9.95
C ILE A 86 1.22 16.47 11.32
N ASN A 87 0.74 17.46 12.08
CA ASN A 87 0.13 17.27 13.41
C ASN A 87 -1.39 17.01 13.37
N LYS A 88 -2.01 17.03 12.18
CA LYS A 88 -3.46 16.77 12.05
C LYS A 88 -3.71 15.27 12.06
N ASN A 89 -4.34 14.78 13.12
CA ASN A 89 -4.77 13.40 13.23
C ASN A 89 -6.06 13.19 12.43
N PHE A 90 -6.00 12.36 11.39
CA PHE A 90 -7.07 12.19 10.41
C PHE A 90 -8.39 11.68 11.02
N ILE A 91 -8.32 10.83 12.04
CA ILE A 91 -9.51 10.21 12.62
C ILE A 91 -10.33 11.17 13.49
N ASP A 92 -9.77 12.32 13.89
CA ASP A 92 -10.45 13.32 14.71
C ASP A 92 -11.34 14.21 13.83
N MET A 93 -12.36 13.63 13.19
CA MET A 93 -13.13 14.31 12.14
C MET A 93 -13.85 15.56 12.64
N GLU A 94 -14.23 15.63 13.91
CA GLU A 94 -14.82 16.83 14.50
C GLU A 94 -13.81 17.96 14.71
N THR A 95 -12.58 17.60 15.07
CA THR A 95 -11.51 18.58 15.30
C THR A 95 -10.96 19.09 13.95
N TYR A 96 -10.93 18.24 12.93
CA TYR A 96 -10.41 18.55 11.60
C TYR A 96 -11.42 18.24 10.47
N PRO A 97 -12.62 18.85 10.49
CA PRO A 97 -13.71 18.49 9.58
C PRO A 97 -13.39 18.76 8.11
N VAL A 98 -12.55 19.76 7.85
CA VAL A 98 -12.09 20.06 6.49
C VAL A 98 -11.21 18.92 5.95
N ALA A 99 -10.38 18.27 6.79
CA ALA A 99 -9.55 17.16 6.33
C ALA A 99 -10.42 15.95 5.90
N THR A 100 -11.49 15.68 6.64
CA THR A 100 -12.51 14.68 6.27
C THR A 100 -13.21 15.06 4.98
N GLU A 101 -13.63 16.32 4.83
CA GLU A 101 -14.24 16.78 3.58
C GLU A 101 -13.29 16.64 2.38
N LEU A 102 -11.99 16.91 2.56
CA LEU A 102 -11.00 16.69 1.51
C LEU A 102 -10.83 15.22 1.13
N GLN A 103 -10.91 14.29 2.09
CA GLN A 103 -11.01 12.86 1.78
C GLN A 103 -12.22 12.58 0.90
N ASP A 104 -13.40 13.06 1.29
CA ASP A 104 -14.64 12.75 0.58
C ASP A 104 -14.59 13.29 -0.85
N ARG A 105 -14.03 14.50 -1.04
CA ARG A 105 -13.76 15.06 -2.36
C ARG A 105 -12.80 14.16 -3.16
N CYS A 106 -11.74 13.64 -2.55
CA CYS A 106 -10.82 12.71 -3.21
C CYS A 106 -11.51 11.40 -3.61
N VAL A 107 -12.27 10.77 -2.71
CA VAL A 107 -13.05 9.55 -3.01
C VAL A 107 -14.00 9.80 -4.17
N ASN A 108 -14.69 10.94 -4.16
CA ASN A 108 -15.59 11.35 -5.24
C ASN A 108 -14.89 11.55 -6.59
N MET A 109 -13.70 12.15 -6.61
CA MET A 109 -12.91 12.35 -7.82
C MET A 109 -12.40 11.01 -8.37
N ILE A 110 -11.88 10.15 -7.50
CA ILE A 110 -11.36 8.83 -7.89
C ILE A 110 -12.48 7.92 -8.38
N ALA A 111 -13.63 7.91 -7.71
CA ALA A 111 -14.78 7.12 -8.14
C ALA A 111 -15.26 7.53 -9.54
N ARG A 112 -15.32 8.83 -9.83
CA ARG A 112 -15.65 9.35 -11.17
C ARG A 112 -14.58 9.01 -12.20
N LEU A 113 -13.29 9.08 -11.83
CA LEU A 113 -12.18 8.66 -12.68
C LEU A 113 -12.28 7.18 -13.07
N PHE A 114 -12.86 6.34 -12.20
CA PHE A 114 -13.09 4.91 -12.42
C PHE A 114 -14.50 4.58 -12.91
N HIS A 115 -15.25 5.59 -13.39
CA HIS A 115 -16.59 5.43 -13.95
C HIS A 115 -17.59 4.76 -12.98
N ALA A 116 -17.45 4.99 -11.67
CA ALA A 116 -18.45 4.54 -10.70
C ALA A 116 -19.83 5.11 -11.09
N PRO A 117 -20.93 4.35 -10.90
CA PRO A 117 -22.29 4.78 -11.23
C PRO A 117 -22.81 5.82 -10.22
N VAL A 118 -22.14 6.98 -10.14
CA VAL A 118 -22.45 8.11 -9.28
C VAL A 118 -22.82 9.34 -10.13
N THR A 119 -23.73 10.18 -9.64
CA THR A 119 -24.08 11.47 -10.27
C THR A 119 -23.51 12.62 -9.44
N ASP A 120 -23.65 13.87 -9.90
CA ASP A 120 -23.23 15.05 -9.12
C ASP A 120 -24.00 15.22 -7.80
N GLN A 121 -25.09 14.48 -7.61
CA GLN A 121 -25.92 14.50 -6.40
C GLN A 121 -25.65 13.31 -5.48
N VAL A 122 -24.90 12.30 -5.94
CA VAL A 122 -24.63 11.07 -5.19
C VAL A 122 -23.17 11.05 -4.77
N GLN A 123 -22.93 10.92 -3.46
CA GLN A 123 -21.59 10.70 -2.94
C GLN A 123 -21.12 9.28 -3.27
N ALA A 124 -19.87 9.16 -3.69
CA ALA A 124 -19.23 7.88 -3.87
C ALA A 124 -18.94 7.20 -2.52
N VAL A 125 -18.87 5.88 -2.54
CA VAL A 125 -18.59 5.07 -1.35
C VAL A 125 -17.16 4.58 -1.41
N GLY A 126 -16.38 4.91 -0.38
CA GLY A 126 -14.95 4.61 -0.34
C GLY A 126 -14.28 5.28 0.85
N THR A 127 -12.98 5.07 0.99
CA THR A 127 -12.21 5.60 2.12
C THR A 127 -10.73 5.78 1.78
N SER A 128 -10.05 6.67 2.50
CA SER A 128 -8.60 6.74 2.48
C SER A 128 -7.98 5.64 3.34
N CYS A 129 -6.96 5.00 2.81
CA CYS A 129 -6.13 4.01 3.48
C CYS A 129 -4.69 4.54 3.60
N ILE A 130 -3.83 3.89 4.40
CA ILE A 130 -2.38 4.16 4.37
C ILE A 130 -1.76 3.76 3.02
N GLY A 131 -2.34 2.76 2.37
CA GLY A 131 -1.90 2.25 1.07
C GLY A 131 -2.81 1.17 0.53
N SER A 132 -2.48 0.65 -0.65
CA SER A 132 -3.25 -0.44 -1.27
C SER A 132 -3.33 -1.70 -0.41
N SER A 133 -2.37 -1.96 0.48
CA SER A 133 -2.43 -3.12 1.39
C SER A 133 -3.64 -3.08 2.31
N GLU A 134 -3.88 -1.97 3.02
CA GLU A 134 -5.08 -1.81 3.86
C GLU A 134 -6.35 -1.84 3.00
N ALA A 135 -6.33 -1.17 1.84
CA ALA A 135 -7.48 -1.16 0.93
C ALA A 135 -7.87 -2.57 0.43
N ILE A 136 -6.90 -3.44 0.12
CA ILE A 136 -7.14 -4.83 -0.29
C ILE A 136 -7.74 -5.64 0.87
N LEU A 137 -7.21 -5.49 2.09
CA LEU A 137 -7.74 -6.19 3.27
C LEU A 137 -9.19 -5.78 3.56
N LEU A 138 -9.50 -4.48 3.48
CA LEU A 138 -10.86 -3.95 3.63
C LEU A 138 -11.79 -4.41 2.51
N ALA A 139 -11.35 -4.39 1.26
CA ALA A 139 -12.13 -4.90 0.13
C ALA A 139 -12.44 -6.39 0.30
N GLY A 140 -11.43 -7.19 0.65
CA GLY A 140 -11.58 -8.61 0.92
C GLY A 140 -12.53 -8.91 2.08
N LEU A 141 -12.51 -8.10 3.15
CA LEU A 141 -13.47 -8.18 4.25
C LEU A 141 -14.91 -7.92 3.80
N ALA A 142 -15.14 -6.87 3.00
CA ALA A 142 -16.45 -6.55 2.45
C ALA A 142 -16.95 -7.67 1.52
N LEU A 143 -16.08 -8.19 0.65
CA LEU A 143 -16.39 -9.30 -0.26
C LEU A 143 -16.71 -10.60 0.49
N LYS A 144 -15.89 -10.97 1.49
CA LYS A 144 -16.12 -12.12 2.37
C LYS A 144 -17.46 -11.99 3.07
N ARG A 145 -17.75 -10.83 3.67
CA ARG A 145 -19.01 -10.58 4.40
C ARG A 145 -20.23 -10.64 3.48
N ASN A 146 -20.15 -10.01 2.31
CA ASN A 146 -21.20 -10.11 1.29
C ASN A 146 -21.44 -11.56 0.86
N TRP A 147 -20.39 -12.34 0.61
CA TRP A 147 -20.51 -13.76 0.31
C TRP A 147 -21.17 -14.52 1.47
N THR A 148 -20.74 -14.32 2.71
CA THR A 148 -21.32 -14.95 3.90
C THR A 148 -22.81 -14.65 4.02
N ASN A 149 -23.21 -13.39 3.84
CA ASN A 149 -24.61 -12.98 3.89
C ASN A 149 -25.45 -13.64 2.79
N ARG A 150 -24.94 -13.72 1.55
CA ARG A 150 -25.61 -14.43 0.45
C ARG A 150 -25.75 -15.94 0.68
N ARG A 151 -24.76 -16.58 1.30
CA ARG A 151 -24.80 -18.01 1.65
C ARG A 151 -25.83 -18.26 2.74
N ARG A 152 -25.78 -17.48 3.82
CA ARG A 152 -26.69 -17.60 4.96
C ARG A 152 -28.15 -17.31 4.60
N SER A 153 -28.42 -16.34 3.72
CA SER A 153 -29.79 -16.07 3.26
C SER A 153 -30.41 -17.22 2.48
N LYS A 154 -29.58 -18.13 1.94
CA LYS A 154 -29.99 -19.38 1.27
C LYS A 154 -29.86 -20.62 2.15
N ASN A 155 -29.58 -20.45 3.46
CA ASN A 155 -29.30 -21.54 4.40
C ASN A 155 -28.15 -22.48 3.95
N LEU A 156 -27.15 -21.94 3.26
CA LEU A 156 -25.98 -22.69 2.80
C LEU A 156 -24.78 -22.52 3.76
N PRO A 157 -23.85 -23.51 3.84
CA PRO A 157 -22.61 -23.39 4.61
C PRO A 157 -21.77 -22.19 4.15
N ALA A 158 -21.12 -21.52 5.11
CA ALA A 158 -20.34 -20.30 4.89
C ALA A 158 -18.98 -20.34 5.62
N ASP A 159 -18.43 -21.54 5.79
CA ASP A 159 -17.23 -21.86 6.58
C ASP A 159 -15.94 -22.01 5.76
N LYS A 160 -16.03 -22.16 4.43
CA LYS A 160 -14.88 -22.43 3.55
C LYS A 160 -14.74 -21.41 2.40
N PRO A 161 -14.59 -20.11 2.68
CA PRO A 161 -14.43 -19.13 1.61
C PRO A 161 -13.07 -19.28 0.91
N ASN A 162 -13.04 -19.06 -0.40
CA ASN A 162 -11.81 -18.95 -1.18
C ASN A 162 -11.80 -17.68 -2.06
N PHE A 163 -10.64 -17.30 -2.58
CA PHE A 163 -10.51 -16.26 -3.61
C PHE A 163 -9.47 -16.68 -4.65
N VAL A 164 -9.61 -16.16 -5.87
CA VAL A 164 -8.74 -16.50 -7.01
C VAL A 164 -7.92 -15.30 -7.45
N THR A 165 -6.60 -15.46 -7.63
CA THR A 165 -5.72 -14.45 -8.26
C THR A 165 -4.66 -15.11 -9.13
N GLY A 166 -3.90 -14.33 -9.90
CA GLY A 166 -2.64 -14.78 -10.47
C GLY A 166 -1.54 -14.95 -9.41
N SER A 167 -0.51 -15.75 -9.73
CA SER A 167 0.73 -15.87 -8.93
C SER A 167 1.61 -14.61 -8.97
N ASN A 168 1.30 -13.66 -9.86
CA ASN A 168 1.93 -12.34 -9.97
C ASN A 168 1.34 -11.29 -9.01
N VAL A 169 0.43 -11.69 -8.11
CA VAL A 169 -0.21 -10.79 -7.16
C VAL A 169 0.77 -10.24 -6.12
N HIS A 170 0.45 -9.09 -5.52
CA HIS A 170 1.23 -8.54 -4.41
C HIS A 170 0.98 -9.33 -3.11
N VAL A 171 1.99 -9.45 -2.26
CA VAL A 171 1.94 -10.18 -0.97
C VAL A 171 0.79 -9.77 -0.03
N SER A 172 0.19 -8.59 -0.24
CA SER A 172 -0.98 -8.15 0.54
C SER A 172 -2.18 -9.09 0.40
N TRP A 173 -2.30 -9.80 -0.73
CA TRP A 173 -3.34 -10.81 -0.94
C TRP A 173 -3.07 -12.09 -0.16
N GLU A 174 -1.81 -12.53 -0.08
CA GLU A 174 -1.42 -13.66 0.77
C GLU A 174 -1.68 -13.33 2.25
N LYS A 175 -1.37 -12.09 2.66
CA LYS A 175 -1.72 -11.59 4.01
C LYS A 175 -3.23 -11.61 4.24
N PHE A 176 -4.04 -11.22 3.25
CA PHE A 176 -5.49 -11.30 3.36
C PHE A 176 -5.96 -12.75 3.59
N GLY A 177 -5.53 -13.68 2.72
CA GLY A 177 -5.90 -15.09 2.83
C GLY A 177 -5.49 -15.71 4.18
N ASN A 178 -4.27 -15.40 4.63
CA ASN A 178 -3.75 -15.89 5.90
C ASN A 178 -4.48 -15.29 7.12
N TYR A 179 -4.58 -13.96 7.21
CA TYR A 179 -5.09 -13.28 8.41
C TYR A 179 -6.61 -13.42 8.57
N PHE A 180 -7.33 -13.57 7.45
CA PHE A 180 -8.79 -13.67 7.45
C PHE A 180 -9.29 -15.07 7.12
N GLU A 181 -8.44 -16.09 7.15
CA GLU A 181 -8.82 -17.51 6.95
C GLU A 181 -9.65 -17.69 5.67
N VAL A 182 -9.08 -17.26 4.54
CA VAL A 182 -9.68 -17.43 3.21
C VAL A 182 -8.68 -18.18 2.34
N GLU A 183 -9.10 -19.31 1.77
CA GLU A 183 -8.25 -20.12 0.91
C GLU A 183 -7.82 -19.30 -0.33
N HIS A 184 -6.51 -19.21 -0.56
CA HIS A 184 -5.95 -18.52 -1.72
C HIS A 184 -5.71 -19.49 -2.88
N ARG A 185 -6.54 -19.41 -3.92
CA ARG A 185 -6.38 -20.18 -5.15
C ARG A 185 -5.58 -19.39 -6.16
N VAL A 186 -4.45 -19.94 -6.57
CA VAL A 186 -3.44 -19.22 -7.36
C VAL A 186 -3.36 -19.77 -8.78
N VAL A 187 -3.63 -18.91 -9.77
CA VAL A 187 -3.38 -19.21 -11.18
C VAL A 187 -1.89 -19.03 -11.47
N PRO A 188 -1.16 -20.10 -11.83
CA PRO A 188 0.26 -19.98 -12.17
C PRO A 188 0.44 -19.18 -13.46
N ILE A 189 1.36 -18.21 -13.44
CA ILE A 189 1.82 -17.55 -14.66
C ILE A 189 2.72 -18.49 -15.45
N ARG A 190 2.88 -18.24 -16.75
CA ARG A 190 3.65 -19.09 -17.66
C ARG A 190 4.58 -18.28 -18.55
N GLU A 191 5.58 -18.93 -19.12
CA GLU A 191 6.53 -18.25 -19.99
C GLU A 191 5.79 -17.66 -21.20
N GLY A 192 6.10 -16.40 -21.53
CA GLY A 192 5.38 -15.64 -22.55
C GLY A 192 4.01 -15.07 -22.12
N CYS A 193 3.51 -15.37 -20.91
CA CYS A 193 2.32 -14.77 -20.32
C CYS A 193 2.51 -14.60 -18.79
N TYR A 194 3.03 -13.43 -18.39
CA TYR A 194 3.45 -13.15 -17.01
C TYR A 194 2.36 -12.53 -16.12
N VAL A 195 1.10 -12.73 -16.50
CA VAL A 195 -0.10 -12.25 -15.82
C VAL A 195 -1.14 -13.35 -15.73
N MET A 196 -2.16 -13.19 -14.89
CA MET A 196 -3.23 -14.17 -14.75
C MET A 196 -3.95 -14.41 -16.08
N ASP A 197 -4.11 -15.68 -16.45
CA ASP A 197 -4.97 -16.10 -17.56
C ASP A 197 -6.43 -16.10 -17.11
N PRO A 198 -7.31 -15.26 -17.72
CA PRO A 198 -8.72 -15.20 -17.32
C PRO A 198 -9.48 -16.53 -17.44
N GLU A 199 -9.10 -17.39 -18.40
CA GLU A 199 -9.76 -18.69 -18.57
C GLU A 199 -9.44 -19.62 -17.40
N LYS A 200 -8.16 -19.67 -17.00
CA LYS A 200 -7.71 -20.46 -15.84
C LYS A 200 -8.23 -19.91 -14.53
N ALA A 201 -8.40 -18.60 -14.40
CA ALA A 201 -9.03 -18.01 -13.23
C ALA A 201 -10.48 -18.51 -13.07
N VAL A 202 -11.25 -18.51 -14.16
CA VAL A 202 -12.67 -18.94 -14.15
C VAL A 202 -12.80 -20.44 -13.89
N GLU A 203 -11.86 -21.26 -14.38
CA GLU A 203 -11.81 -22.71 -14.05
C GLU A 203 -11.64 -22.99 -12.54
N MET A 204 -11.06 -22.06 -11.77
CA MET A 204 -10.84 -22.22 -10.32
C MET A 204 -11.99 -21.70 -9.44
N VAL A 205 -12.99 -21.08 -10.07
CA VAL A 205 -14.14 -20.49 -9.37
C VAL A 205 -15.19 -21.55 -9.02
N ASP A 206 -15.77 -21.41 -7.83
CA ASP A 206 -16.86 -22.22 -7.31
C ASP A 206 -17.85 -21.38 -6.47
N GLU A 207 -18.86 -22.01 -5.87
CA GLU A 207 -19.86 -21.35 -5.03
C GLU A 207 -19.31 -20.76 -3.71
N ASN A 208 -18.07 -21.11 -3.34
CA ASN A 208 -17.37 -20.62 -2.16
C ASN A 208 -16.41 -19.46 -2.49
N THR A 209 -16.26 -19.13 -3.77
CA THR A 209 -15.38 -18.06 -4.21
C THR A 209 -15.98 -16.70 -3.86
N ILE A 210 -15.28 -15.93 -3.02
CA ILE A 210 -15.73 -14.60 -2.58
C ILE A 210 -15.46 -13.54 -3.63
N CYS A 211 -14.40 -13.70 -4.43
CA CYS A 211 -14.04 -12.84 -5.55
C CYS A 211 -12.93 -13.44 -6.42
N VAL A 212 -12.75 -12.87 -7.61
CA VAL A 212 -11.50 -12.95 -8.38
C VAL A 212 -10.78 -11.59 -8.29
N GLY A 213 -9.52 -11.58 -7.84
CA GLY A 213 -8.67 -10.40 -7.79
C GLY A 213 -7.86 -10.25 -9.07
N ALA A 214 -8.11 -9.19 -9.83
CA ALA A 214 -7.39 -8.88 -11.07
C ALA A 214 -6.41 -7.71 -10.85
N VAL A 215 -5.18 -7.82 -11.35
CA VAL A 215 -4.12 -6.83 -11.15
C VAL A 215 -3.99 -5.91 -12.37
N LEU A 216 -4.34 -4.63 -12.20
CA LEU A 216 -4.09 -3.61 -13.21
C LEU A 216 -2.69 -3.02 -13.01
N GLY A 217 -1.69 -3.76 -13.47
CA GLY A 217 -0.28 -3.36 -13.44
C GLY A 217 0.52 -4.27 -12.51
N SER A 218 0.92 -5.43 -13.04
CA SER A 218 1.76 -6.41 -12.38
C SER A 218 2.99 -5.76 -11.78
N THR A 219 3.30 -6.05 -10.51
CA THR A 219 4.53 -5.54 -9.91
C THR A 219 5.77 -6.12 -10.60
N TYR A 220 5.70 -7.34 -11.14
CA TYR A 220 6.83 -8.01 -11.78
C TYR A 220 7.19 -7.40 -13.14
N THR A 221 6.21 -7.23 -14.04
CA THR A 221 6.44 -6.87 -15.45
C THR A 221 5.73 -5.59 -15.88
N GLY A 222 4.92 -5.00 -15.03
CA GLY A 222 4.13 -3.80 -15.31
C GLY A 222 2.84 -4.05 -16.06
N GLU A 223 2.63 -5.28 -16.56
CA GLU A 223 1.54 -5.63 -17.47
C GLU A 223 0.15 -5.53 -16.83
N TYR A 224 -0.84 -5.07 -17.59
CA TYR A 224 -2.25 -5.07 -17.19
C TYR A 224 -2.90 -6.44 -17.44
N GLU A 225 -3.55 -6.99 -16.42
CA GLU A 225 -4.45 -8.13 -16.61
C GLU A 225 -5.70 -7.74 -17.40
N ASN A 226 -6.21 -8.68 -18.20
CA ASN A 226 -7.37 -8.44 -19.05
C ASN A 226 -8.69 -8.55 -18.25
N VAL A 227 -9.00 -7.49 -17.50
CA VAL A 227 -10.20 -7.42 -16.64
C VAL A 227 -11.50 -7.53 -17.45
N ARG A 228 -11.55 -6.96 -18.67
CA ARG A 228 -12.71 -7.08 -19.58
C ARG A 228 -13.01 -8.55 -19.91
N LYS A 229 -11.99 -9.30 -20.37
CA LYS A 229 -12.12 -10.73 -20.69
C LYS A 229 -12.52 -11.54 -19.45
N LEU A 230 -11.92 -11.24 -18.29
CA LEU A 230 -12.29 -11.90 -17.03
C LEU A 230 -13.77 -11.65 -16.68
N ASN A 231 -14.25 -10.41 -16.80
CA ASN A 231 -15.64 -10.08 -16.58
C ASN A 231 -16.57 -10.84 -17.54
N ASP A 232 -16.26 -10.89 -18.84
CA ASP A 232 -17.07 -11.62 -19.82
C ASP A 232 -17.20 -13.10 -19.47
N LEU A 233 -16.07 -13.75 -19.16
CA LEU A 233 -16.07 -15.17 -18.84
C LEU A 233 -16.81 -15.47 -17.53
N LEU A 234 -16.68 -14.63 -16.51
CA LEU A 234 -17.44 -14.78 -15.26
C LEU A 234 -18.94 -14.52 -15.45
N MET A 235 -19.34 -13.63 -16.36
CA MET A 235 -20.74 -13.44 -16.71
C MET A 235 -21.32 -14.69 -17.38
N ILE A 236 -20.58 -15.30 -18.31
CA ILE A 236 -20.95 -16.59 -18.93
C ILE A 236 -21.05 -17.69 -17.87
N GLU A 237 -20.11 -17.74 -16.93
CA GLU A 237 -20.12 -18.75 -15.86
C GLU A 237 -21.29 -18.55 -14.90
N LYS A 238 -21.64 -17.29 -14.60
CA LYS A 238 -22.84 -16.94 -13.85
C LYS A 238 -24.11 -17.40 -14.55
N GLU A 239 -24.22 -17.23 -15.86
CA GLU A 239 -25.39 -17.71 -16.62
C GLU A 239 -25.53 -19.25 -16.57
N LYS A 240 -24.40 -19.97 -16.57
CA LYS A 240 -24.39 -21.44 -16.50
C LYS A 240 -24.69 -21.99 -15.11
N THR A 241 -24.11 -21.39 -14.06
CA THR A 241 -24.12 -21.94 -12.69
C THR A 241 -25.12 -21.26 -11.76
N GLY A 242 -25.56 -20.04 -12.11
CA GLY A 242 -26.32 -19.16 -11.23
C GLY A 242 -25.49 -18.51 -10.12
N VAL A 243 -24.17 -18.70 -10.10
CA VAL A 243 -23.25 -18.12 -9.11
C VAL A 243 -22.65 -16.83 -9.65
N GLU A 244 -22.96 -15.70 -9.00
CA GLU A 244 -22.28 -14.43 -9.28
C GLU A 244 -21.01 -14.32 -8.43
N VAL A 245 -19.85 -14.29 -9.08
CA VAL A 245 -18.55 -14.06 -8.45
C VAL A 245 -18.05 -12.66 -8.82
N PRO A 246 -17.86 -11.77 -7.83
CA PRO A 246 -17.43 -10.40 -8.09
C PRO A 246 -15.93 -10.33 -8.44
N ILE A 247 -15.56 -9.25 -9.11
CA ILE A 247 -14.18 -8.87 -9.38
C ILE A 247 -13.80 -7.72 -8.43
N HIS A 248 -12.63 -7.86 -7.82
CA HIS A 248 -11.90 -6.74 -7.24
C HIS A 248 -10.71 -6.42 -8.13
N VAL A 249 -10.50 -5.14 -8.46
CA VAL A 249 -9.35 -4.73 -9.27
C VAL A 249 -8.28 -4.13 -8.38
N ASP A 250 -7.14 -4.82 -8.29
CA ASP A 250 -5.90 -4.29 -7.75
C ASP A 250 -5.25 -3.30 -8.71
N ALA A 251 -5.73 -2.07 -8.67
CA ALA A 251 -5.22 -0.97 -9.47
C ALA A 251 -4.17 -0.14 -8.72
N ALA A 252 -3.43 -0.73 -7.76
CA ALA A 252 -2.43 -0.04 -6.95
C ALA A 252 -1.49 0.85 -7.80
N GLY A 253 -0.97 0.30 -8.90
CA GLY A 253 -0.20 1.05 -9.89
C GLY A 253 -1.07 1.67 -10.98
N GLY A 254 -1.83 0.85 -11.71
CA GLY A 254 -2.49 1.25 -12.94
C GLY A 254 -3.65 2.24 -12.76
N GLY A 255 -4.21 2.37 -11.57
CA GLY A 255 -5.38 3.21 -11.30
C GLY A 255 -5.13 4.70 -11.57
N PHE A 256 -3.91 5.19 -11.40
CA PHE A 256 -3.53 6.57 -11.78
C PHE A 256 -2.69 6.65 -13.05
N VAL A 257 -2.68 5.58 -13.87
CA VAL A 257 -2.00 5.55 -15.17
C VAL A 257 -3.02 5.35 -16.28
N ALA A 258 -3.74 4.22 -16.26
CA ALA A 258 -4.64 3.80 -17.33
C ALA A 258 -5.70 4.85 -17.70
N PRO A 259 -6.37 5.55 -16.77
CA PRO A 259 -7.35 6.59 -17.13
C PRO A 259 -6.79 7.71 -17.99
N PHE A 260 -5.48 7.98 -17.91
CA PHE A 260 -4.86 9.14 -18.53
C PHE A 260 -4.16 8.80 -19.84
N VAL A 261 -3.62 7.59 -20.00
CA VAL A 261 -2.87 7.16 -21.20
C VAL A 261 -3.60 6.12 -22.04
N CYS A 262 -4.60 5.44 -21.47
CA CYS A 262 -5.40 4.41 -22.14
C CYS A 262 -6.89 4.53 -21.73
N PRO A 263 -7.54 5.69 -21.95
CA PRO A 263 -8.90 5.96 -21.44
C PRO A 263 -9.96 4.98 -21.97
N ASP A 264 -9.76 4.46 -23.19
CA ASP A 264 -10.66 3.51 -23.83
C ASP A 264 -10.55 2.08 -23.27
N LEU A 265 -9.52 1.79 -22.45
CA LEU A 265 -9.39 0.49 -21.80
C LEU A 265 -10.51 0.31 -20.77
N GLU A 266 -11.39 -0.66 -20.98
CA GLU A 266 -12.41 -1.03 -20.01
C GLU A 266 -11.84 -1.99 -18.95
N TRP A 267 -11.60 -1.46 -17.76
CA TRP A 267 -11.07 -2.22 -16.62
C TRP A 267 -11.78 -1.91 -15.29
N ASP A 268 -12.54 -0.82 -15.25
CA ASP A 268 -13.08 -0.20 -14.04
C ASP A 268 -14.58 -0.50 -13.87
N PHE A 269 -15.33 0.37 -13.18
CA PHE A 269 -16.75 0.13 -12.89
C PHE A 269 -17.67 0.12 -14.11
N ARG A 270 -17.17 0.45 -15.31
CA ARG A 270 -17.86 0.12 -16.58
C ARG A 270 -18.17 -1.37 -16.68
N LEU A 271 -17.34 -2.23 -16.10
CA LEU A 271 -17.52 -3.68 -16.07
C LEU A 271 -18.46 -4.09 -14.92
N PRO A 272 -19.59 -4.77 -15.16
CA PRO A 272 -20.64 -5.00 -14.16
C PRO A 272 -20.22 -5.85 -12.95
N LEU A 273 -19.27 -6.77 -13.12
CA LEU A 273 -18.77 -7.60 -12.03
C LEU A 273 -17.68 -6.92 -11.20
N VAL A 274 -17.14 -5.78 -11.62
CA VAL A 274 -16.21 -5.00 -10.80
C VAL A 274 -16.99 -4.31 -9.68
N LYS A 275 -16.75 -4.74 -8.44
CA LYS A 275 -17.49 -4.28 -7.24
C LYS A 275 -16.68 -3.34 -6.36
N SER A 276 -15.36 -3.46 -6.39
CA SER A 276 -14.46 -2.56 -5.68
C SER A 276 -13.11 -2.46 -6.38
N ILE A 277 -12.44 -1.32 -6.20
CA ILE A 277 -11.14 -1.01 -6.79
C ILE A 277 -10.30 -0.32 -5.72
N ASN A 278 -9.06 -0.77 -5.52
CA ASN A 278 -8.07 -0.03 -4.74
C ASN A 278 -7.04 0.66 -5.65
N VAL A 279 -6.48 1.77 -5.18
CA VAL A 279 -5.37 2.45 -5.86
C VAL A 279 -4.41 3.06 -4.83
N SER A 280 -3.10 3.06 -5.09
CA SER A 280 -2.12 3.71 -4.23
C SER A 280 -1.91 5.15 -4.68
N GLY A 281 -2.40 6.12 -3.91
CA GLY A 281 -2.11 7.54 -4.13
C GLY A 281 -0.62 7.83 -4.08
N HIS A 282 0.11 7.10 -3.24
CA HIS A 282 1.55 7.26 -3.12
C HIS A 282 2.40 6.59 -4.21
N LYS A 283 1.77 5.98 -5.23
CA LYS A 283 2.46 5.48 -6.43
C LYS A 283 2.30 6.50 -7.56
N TYR A 284 1.55 6.17 -8.61
CA TYR A 284 1.26 7.10 -9.70
C TYR A 284 0.18 8.15 -9.35
N GLY A 285 -0.36 8.15 -8.11
CA GLY A 285 -1.18 9.26 -7.61
C GLY A 285 -0.37 10.49 -7.21
N LEU A 286 0.97 10.41 -7.31
CA LEU A 286 1.93 11.52 -7.18
C LEU A 286 2.00 12.13 -5.77
N VAL A 287 1.78 11.32 -4.73
CA VAL A 287 1.94 11.73 -3.33
C VAL A 287 3.07 10.94 -2.66
N TYR A 288 3.75 11.49 -1.66
CA TYR A 288 4.67 10.72 -0.82
C TYR A 288 3.99 9.53 -0.11
N PRO A 289 4.77 8.51 0.32
CA PRO A 289 4.25 7.33 1.01
C PRO A 289 3.36 7.70 2.21
N GLY A 290 2.21 7.02 2.32
CA GLY A 290 1.23 7.26 3.40
C GLY A 290 -0.23 7.38 2.96
N VAL A 291 -0.55 7.32 1.66
CA VAL A 291 -1.95 7.32 1.18
C VAL A 291 -2.27 6.28 0.10
N GLY A 292 -3.39 5.58 0.30
CA GLY A 292 -4.08 4.75 -0.69
C GLY A 292 -5.58 4.97 -0.62
N TRP A 293 -6.32 4.36 -1.53
CA TRP A 293 -7.76 4.56 -1.67
C TRP A 293 -8.45 3.24 -1.96
N LEU A 294 -9.63 3.07 -1.36
CA LEU A 294 -10.59 2.02 -1.70
C LEU A 294 -11.88 2.69 -2.16
N VAL A 295 -12.39 2.27 -3.31
CA VAL A 295 -13.69 2.71 -3.82
C VAL A 295 -14.57 1.49 -4.08
N PHE A 296 -15.83 1.60 -3.70
CA PHE A 296 -16.87 0.62 -4.00
C PHE A 296 -17.75 1.11 -5.15
N ARG A 297 -18.29 0.17 -5.92
CA ARG A 297 -19.16 0.48 -7.07
C ARG A 297 -20.42 1.23 -6.62
N THR A 298 -21.07 0.74 -5.57
CA THR A 298 -22.28 1.31 -4.97
C THR A 298 -22.24 1.07 -3.46
N GLU A 299 -23.14 1.75 -2.73
CA GLU A 299 -23.31 1.58 -1.28
C GLU A 299 -23.61 0.13 -0.88
N GLY A 300 -24.36 -0.61 -1.70
CA GLY A 300 -24.70 -2.02 -1.44
C GLY A 300 -23.50 -2.97 -1.44
N GLU A 301 -22.34 -2.55 -1.96
CA GLU A 301 -21.13 -3.38 -1.93
C GLU A 301 -20.38 -3.27 -0.59
N LEU A 302 -20.74 -2.32 0.29
CA LEU A 302 -20.19 -2.18 1.65
C LEU A 302 -21.23 -2.64 2.69
N PRO A 303 -21.07 -3.83 3.30
CA PRO A 303 -21.93 -4.30 4.37
C PRO A 303 -21.91 -3.34 5.56
N GLN A 304 -23.09 -2.86 5.99
CA GLN A 304 -23.22 -1.87 7.06
C GLN A 304 -22.73 -2.41 8.42
N GLU A 305 -22.77 -3.72 8.64
CA GLU A 305 -22.23 -4.35 9.85
C GLU A 305 -20.70 -4.32 9.94
N LEU A 306 -20.00 -3.89 8.89
CA LEU A 306 -18.57 -3.63 8.92
C LEU A 306 -18.26 -2.15 9.19
N VAL A 307 -19.25 -1.27 9.12
CA VAL A 307 -19.08 0.17 9.37
C VAL A 307 -19.26 0.43 10.86
N PHE A 308 -18.23 1.00 11.48
CA PHE A 308 -18.24 1.39 12.88
C PHE A 308 -18.64 2.85 13.02
N HIS A 309 -19.52 3.12 13.98
CA HIS A 309 -20.01 4.46 14.31
C HIS A 309 -19.36 4.91 15.62
N VAL A 310 -18.48 5.90 15.53
CA VAL A 310 -17.74 6.45 16.68
C VAL A 310 -18.32 7.81 17.03
N ASN A 311 -18.64 8.04 18.31
CA ASN A 311 -19.25 9.30 18.77
C ASN A 311 -18.52 9.99 19.94
N TYR A 312 -17.50 9.36 20.53
CA TYR A 312 -16.83 9.91 21.72
C TYR A 312 -15.92 11.11 21.44
N LEU A 313 -15.71 11.43 20.16
CA LEU A 313 -15.00 12.62 19.70
C LEU A 313 -15.94 13.83 19.48
N GLY A 314 -17.25 13.65 19.75
CA GLY A 314 -18.29 14.68 19.85
C GLY A 314 -19.42 14.61 18.81
N MET A 315 -19.26 13.83 17.72
CA MET A 315 -20.29 13.56 16.72
C MET A 315 -20.18 12.13 16.15
N ASP A 316 -21.29 11.59 15.65
CA ASP A 316 -21.31 10.26 15.01
C ASP A 316 -20.52 10.25 13.70
N GLN A 317 -19.55 9.34 13.59
CA GLN A 317 -18.62 9.23 12.47
C GLN A 317 -18.58 7.79 11.94
N PRO A 318 -19.01 7.54 10.68
CA PRO A 318 -18.89 6.22 10.08
C PRO A 318 -17.43 5.97 9.67
N THR A 319 -16.88 4.83 10.09
CA THR A 319 -15.50 4.44 9.84
C THR A 319 -15.42 3.00 9.35
N PHE A 320 -14.62 2.79 8.31
CA PHE A 320 -14.30 1.47 7.78
C PHE A 320 -12.81 1.44 7.43
N THR A 321 -11.96 1.35 8.44
CA THR A 321 -10.51 1.35 8.33
C THR A 321 -9.90 0.33 9.30
N LEU A 322 -8.69 -0.15 9.01
CA LEU A 322 -7.94 -0.99 9.96
C LEU A 322 -7.11 -0.13 10.91
N ASN A 323 -6.65 1.02 10.43
CA ASN A 323 -5.99 2.03 11.25
C ASN A 323 -7.01 2.92 11.97
N PHE A 324 -6.58 3.50 13.08
CA PHE A 324 -7.30 4.57 13.78
C PHE A 324 -6.58 5.91 13.59
N SER A 325 -5.71 6.32 14.53
CA SER A 325 -4.93 7.55 14.38
C SER A 325 -3.90 7.44 13.25
N LYS A 326 -3.88 8.43 12.36
CA LYS A 326 -2.90 8.59 11.27
C LYS A 326 -2.80 10.06 10.84
N GLY A 327 -1.72 10.42 10.15
CA GLY A 327 -1.58 11.78 9.61
C GLY A 327 -2.58 12.09 8.50
N ALA A 328 -3.16 13.29 8.51
CA ALA A 328 -4.04 13.78 7.45
C ALA A 328 -3.27 14.42 6.26
N CYS A 329 -1.97 14.67 6.42
CA CYS A 329 -1.14 15.40 5.46
C CYS A 329 -1.12 14.75 4.07
N ASN A 330 -1.06 13.42 3.96
CA ASN A 330 -1.06 12.75 2.65
C ASN A 330 -2.42 12.84 1.93
N VAL A 331 -3.54 12.92 2.66
CA VAL A 331 -4.88 13.15 2.06
C VAL A 331 -4.97 14.58 1.51
N ILE A 332 -4.49 15.55 2.30
CA ILE A 332 -4.42 16.96 1.88
C ILE A 332 -3.52 17.10 0.64
N ALA A 333 -2.37 16.43 0.64
CA ALA A 333 -1.44 16.40 -0.48
C ALA A 333 -2.06 15.75 -1.74
N GLN A 334 -2.82 14.66 -1.60
CA GLN A 334 -3.54 14.07 -2.73
C GLN A 334 -4.54 15.05 -3.35
N TYR A 335 -5.29 15.76 -2.50
CA TYR A 335 -6.24 16.76 -2.98
C TYR A 335 -5.54 17.93 -3.68
N TYR A 336 -4.37 18.37 -3.17
CA TYR A 336 -3.53 19.34 -3.86
C TYR A 336 -3.16 18.85 -5.27
N GLN A 337 -2.67 17.61 -5.43
CA GLN A 337 -2.32 17.06 -6.75
C GLN A 337 -3.53 17.08 -7.70
N PHE A 338 -4.72 16.70 -7.22
CA PHE A 338 -5.94 16.73 -8.04
C PHE A 338 -6.32 18.14 -8.50
N LEU A 339 -6.28 19.13 -7.61
CA LEU A 339 -6.60 20.52 -7.96
C LEU A 339 -5.53 21.14 -8.88
N ARG A 340 -4.26 20.94 -8.54
CA ARG A 340 -3.11 21.56 -9.19
C ARG A 340 -2.89 21.03 -10.61
N LEU A 341 -3.05 19.72 -10.81
CA LEU A 341 -2.80 19.08 -12.09
C LEU A 341 -4.08 18.97 -12.92
N GLY A 342 -5.20 18.61 -12.28
CA GLY A 342 -6.40 18.15 -12.96
C GLY A 342 -6.11 17.01 -13.95
N HIS A 343 -7.11 16.63 -14.74
CA HIS A 343 -6.95 15.54 -15.72
C HIS A 343 -5.79 15.81 -16.70
N ARG A 344 -5.66 17.04 -17.18
CA ARG A 344 -4.64 17.42 -18.19
C ARG A 344 -3.22 17.33 -17.65
N GLY A 345 -2.99 17.73 -16.40
CA GLY A 345 -1.68 17.64 -15.76
C GLY A 345 -1.30 16.18 -15.54
N PHE A 346 -2.22 15.36 -15.02
CA PHE A 346 -2.00 13.92 -14.88
C PHE A 346 -1.69 13.25 -16.23
N CYS A 347 -2.45 13.54 -17.30
CA CYS A 347 -2.10 13.07 -18.66
C CYS A 347 -0.66 13.38 -19.04
N ARG A 348 -0.24 14.64 -18.93
CA ARG A 348 1.13 15.04 -19.30
C ARG A 348 2.19 14.34 -18.47
N VAL A 349 1.98 14.18 -17.16
CA VAL A 349 2.93 13.48 -16.29
C VAL A 349 3.04 12.00 -16.70
N MET A 350 1.90 11.32 -16.91
CA MET A 350 1.90 9.91 -17.27
C MET A 350 2.44 9.67 -18.68
N GLU A 351 2.12 10.54 -19.65
CA GLU A 351 2.70 10.51 -21.01
C GLU A 351 4.22 10.64 -20.96
N ASN A 352 4.76 11.59 -20.19
CA ASN A 352 6.21 11.73 -20.02
C ASN A 352 6.85 10.47 -19.43
N CYS A 353 6.26 9.88 -18.39
CA CYS A 353 6.73 8.63 -17.80
C CYS A 353 6.72 7.49 -18.84
N MET A 354 5.66 7.38 -19.64
CA MET A 354 5.53 6.36 -20.68
C MET A 354 6.53 6.54 -21.82
N ASP A 355 6.78 7.79 -22.25
CA ASP A 355 7.77 8.10 -23.28
C ASP A 355 9.19 7.82 -22.81
N ILE A 356 9.51 8.15 -21.55
CA ILE A 356 10.83 7.86 -20.96
C ILE A 356 11.02 6.35 -20.77
N ALA A 357 10.00 5.62 -20.32
CA ALA A 357 10.04 4.16 -20.21
C ALA A 357 10.22 3.50 -21.59
N GLY A 358 9.49 3.97 -22.61
CA GLY A 358 9.65 3.52 -23.99
C GLY A 358 11.05 3.78 -24.52
N TYR A 359 11.58 4.98 -24.31
CA TYR A 359 12.95 5.34 -24.67
C TYR A 359 13.99 4.44 -24.00
N LEU A 360 13.85 4.19 -22.70
CA LEU A 360 14.75 3.33 -21.94
C LEU A 360 14.72 1.89 -22.48
N ALA A 361 13.53 1.36 -22.76
CA ALA A 361 13.35 0.03 -23.34
C ALA A 361 14.00 -0.08 -24.74
N ASP A 362 13.74 0.89 -25.62
CA ASP A 362 14.32 0.93 -26.98
C ASP A 362 15.85 1.05 -26.93
N SER A 363 16.37 1.85 -26.00
CA SER A 363 17.82 2.04 -25.83
C SER A 363 18.51 0.78 -25.32
N LEU A 364 17.91 0.09 -24.35
CA LEU A 364 18.44 -1.19 -23.83
C LEU A 364 18.37 -2.29 -24.88
N GLU A 365 17.26 -2.40 -25.62
CA GLU A 365 17.11 -3.36 -26.71
C GLU A 365 18.13 -3.10 -27.83
N GLY A 366 18.35 -1.84 -28.19
CA GLY A 366 19.31 -1.41 -29.21
C GLY A 366 20.78 -1.76 -28.90
N THR A 367 21.12 -2.04 -27.63
CA THR A 367 22.45 -2.56 -27.27
C THR A 367 22.69 -3.99 -27.76
N GLY A 368 21.62 -4.74 -28.06
CA GLY A 368 21.67 -6.15 -28.37
C GLY A 368 21.90 -7.07 -27.16
N LEU A 369 22.10 -6.53 -25.96
CA LEU A 369 22.48 -7.30 -24.76
C LEU A 369 21.30 -7.90 -23.98
N PHE A 370 20.10 -7.34 -24.12
CA PHE A 370 18.96 -7.66 -23.27
C PHE A 370 17.71 -8.11 -24.03
N TYR A 371 16.94 -9.01 -23.42
CA TYR A 371 15.53 -9.24 -23.75
C TYR A 371 14.66 -8.28 -22.94
N ILE A 372 13.73 -7.59 -23.60
CA ILE A 372 12.72 -6.77 -22.93
C ILE A 372 11.48 -7.62 -22.66
N LEU A 373 11.11 -7.76 -21.38
CA LEU A 373 10.00 -8.59 -20.92
C LEU A 373 8.71 -7.80 -20.66
N SER A 374 8.81 -6.49 -20.40
CA SER A 374 7.65 -5.61 -20.25
C SER A 374 7.15 -5.12 -21.61
N LYS A 375 5.84 -4.87 -21.73
CA LYS A 375 5.28 -4.25 -22.95
C LYS A 375 5.66 -2.78 -23.03
N LYS A 376 5.90 -2.30 -24.26
CA LYS A 376 6.18 -0.89 -24.53
C LYS A 376 4.86 -0.11 -24.64
N LYS A 377 4.80 1.06 -23.99
CA LYS A 377 3.79 2.13 -24.18
C LYS A 377 2.30 1.78 -23.94
N LYS A 378 1.97 0.63 -23.36
CA LYS A 378 0.57 0.22 -23.11
C LYS A 378 0.20 -0.02 -21.65
N ASP A 379 1.17 -0.40 -20.83
CA ASP A 379 0.93 -0.79 -19.44
C ASP A 379 1.54 0.24 -18.46
N LEU A 380 2.12 -0.18 -17.34
CA LEU A 380 2.84 0.73 -16.43
C LEU A 380 4.14 1.27 -17.05
N PRO A 381 4.56 2.51 -16.71
CA PRO A 381 5.83 3.09 -17.16
C PRO A 381 7.00 2.45 -16.40
N LEU A 382 7.41 1.27 -16.85
CA LEU A 382 8.58 0.56 -16.34
C LEU A 382 9.22 -0.27 -17.45
N VAL A 383 10.46 -0.72 -17.19
CA VAL A 383 11.17 -1.63 -18.08
C VAL A 383 11.63 -2.84 -17.30
N ALA A 384 11.08 -4.01 -17.63
CA ALA A 384 11.55 -5.30 -17.14
C ALA A 384 12.43 -5.95 -18.21
N PHE A 385 13.65 -6.36 -17.88
CA PHE A 385 14.61 -6.87 -18.84
C PHE A 385 15.56 -7.92 -18.26
N SER A 386 16.03 -8.83 -19.11
CA SER A 386 16.95 -9.93 -18.76
C SER A 386 18.13 -9.97 -19.73
N LEU A 387 19.27 -10.48 -19.28
CA LEU A 387 20.45 -10.66 -20.12
C LEU A 387 20.21 -11.76 -21.17
N LYS A 388 20.61 -11.51 -22.42
CA LYS A 388 20.61 -12.56 -23.46
C LYS A 388 21.69 -13.61 -23.25
N ASP A 389 22.85 -13.18 -22.75
CA ASP A 389 24.00 -14.03 -22.46
C ASP A 389 24.33 -13.92 -20.97
N ARG A 390 24.09 -15.03 -20.25
CA ARG A 390 24.32 -15.19 -18.81
C ARG A 390 25.53 -16.06 -18.50
N SER A 391 26.40 -16.32 -19.48
CA SER A 391 27.54 -17.23 -19.31
C SER A 391 28.68 -16.68 -18.43
N GLN A 392 28.78 -15.35 -18.31
CA GLN A 392 29.86 -14.66 -17.61
C GLN A 392 29.41 -13.79 -16.43
N LEU A 393 28.15 -13.37 -16.42
CA LEU A 393 27.51 -12.58 -15.36
C LEU A 393 26.00 -12.83 -15.39
N ASP A 394 25.31 -12.48 -14.32
CA ASP A 394 23.85 -12.47 -14.28
C ASP A 394 23.26 -11.10 -13.89
N GLU A 395 21.93 -11.05 -13.75
CA GLU A 395 21.21 -9.84 -13.36
C GLU A 395 21.59 -9.33 -11.96
N TYR A 396 21.98 -10.23 -11.04
CA TYR A 396 22.36 -9.88 -9.68
C TYR A 396 23.75 -9.22 -9.66
N ASP A 397 24.71 -9.74 -10.43
CA ASP A 397 26.03 -9.12 -10.62
C ASP A 397 25.91 -7.69 -11.17
N LEU A 398 25.05 -7.52 -12.18
CA LEU A 398 24.80 -6.22 -12.82
C LEU A 398 24.18 -5.24 -11.81
N ALA A 399 23.16 -5.66 -11.07
CA ALA A 399 22.50 -4.84 -10.05
C ALA A 399 23.46 -4.41 -8.93
N ASP A 400 24.29 -5.33 -8.40
CA ASP A 400 25.28 -4.98 -7.35
C ASP A 400 26.31 -3.97 -7.86
N ARG A 401 26.77 -4.12 -9.10
CA ARG A 401 27.77 -3.21 -9.67
C ARG A 401 27.18 -1.84 -9.99
N LEU A 402 25.92 -1.75 -10.39
CA LEU A 402 25.20 -0.49 -10.59
C LEU A 402 24.93 0.26 -9.29
N ARG A 403 24.74 -0.46 -8.17
CA ARG A 403 24.63 0.15 -6.83
C ARG A 403 25.85 1.00 -6.46
N LYS A 404 27.05 0.60 -6.90
CA LYS A 404 28.30 1.37 -6.71
C LYS A 404 28.32 2.70 -7.47
N ARG A 405 27.39 2.90 -8.41
CA ARG A 405 27.14 4.15 -9.14
C ARG A 405 25.90 4.90 -8.62
N GLY A 406 25.31 4.43 -7.52
CA GLY A 406 24.13 5.02 -6.89
C GLY A 406 22.78 4.52 -7.41
N TRP A 407 22.76 3.71 -8.47
CA TRP A 407 21.52 3.18 -9.04
C TRP A 407 21.01 1.99 -8.23
N LEU A 408 19.76 2.05 -7.75
CA LEU A 408 19.10 0.89 -7.16
C LEU A 408 18.13 0.28 -8.17
N LEU A 409 18.58 -0.82 -8.77
CA LEU A 409 17.79 -1.67 -9.63
C LEU A 409 17.62 -3.03 -8.95
N PRO A 410 16.40 -3.53 -8.78
CA PRO A 410 16.15 -4.85 -8.20
C PRO A 410 16.40 -5.91 -9.28
N ALA A 411 17.19 -6.92 -8.92
CA ALA A 411 17.25 -8.19 -9.65
C ALA A 411 16.47 -9.25 -8.86
N TYR A 412 15.62 -10.02 -9.53
CA TYR A 412 14.81 -11.06 -8.91
C TYR A 412 14.37 -12.12 -9.94
N THR A 413 13.92 -13.26 -9.45
CA THR A 413 13.27 -14.31 -10.27
C THR A 413 11.76 -14.13 -10.30
N LEU A 414 11.11 -14.60 -11.36
CA LEU A 414 9.65 -14.66 -11.43
C LEU A 414 9.05 -15.66 -10.41
N PRO A 415 7.73 -15.56 -10.11
CA PRO A 415 6.98 -16.50 -9.26
C PRO A 415 7.17 -18.00 -9.61
N PRO A 416 6.68 -18.92 -8.75
CA PRO A 416 6.79 -20.37 -8.97
C PRO A 416 6.40 -20.79 -10.40
N ASN A 417 7.09 -21.82 -10.92
CA ASN A 417 7.12 -22.27 -12.32
C ASN A 417 8.02 -21.46 -13.27
N LEU A 418 8.42 -20.23 -12.90
CA LEU A 418 9.31 -19.39 -13.72
C LEU A 418 10.55 -18.91 -12.97
N THR A 419 10.95 -19.60 -11.89
CA THR A 419 12.11 -19.23 -11.07
C THR A 419 13.45 -19.27 -11.82
N HIS A 420 13.51 -19.91 -12.99
CA HIS A 420 14.67 -19.89 -13.88
C HIS A 420 14.81 -18.58 -14.68
N VAL A 421 13.74 -17.79 -14.77
CA VAL A 421 13.72 -16.47 -15.40
C VAL A 421 14.07 -15.42 -14.34
N SER A 422 15.29 -14.89 -14.42
CA SER A 422 15.73 -13.71 -13.66
C SER A 422 15.62 -12.45 -14.51
N LEU A 423 15.28 -11.33 -13.89
CA LEU A 423 15.16 -10.05 -14.56
C LEU A 423 15.60 -8.90 -13.64
N ILE A 424 15.84 -7.75 -14.27
CA ILE A 424 15.95 -6.44 -13.63
C ILE A 424 14.70 -5.63 -13.99
N ARG A 425 14.20 -4.83 -13.03
CA ARG A 425 13.08 -3.90 -13.27
C ARG A 425 13.46 -2.46 -12.98
N ALA A 426 13.34 -1.57 -13.97
CA ALA A 426 13.47 -0.13 -13.80
C ALA A 426 12.09 0.54 -13.82
N VAL A 427 11.61 1.04 -12.68
CA VAL A 427 10.35 1.80 -12.60
C VAL A 427 10.62 3.27 -12.94
N VAL A 428 9.84 3.83 -13.88
CA VAL A 428 9.93 5.23 -14.29
C VAL A 428 8.83 6.02 -13.59
N ARG A 429 9.24 6.90 -12.68
CA ARG A 429 8.35 7.83 -11.94
C ARG A 429 8.42 9.23 -12.53
N GLU A 430 7.53 10.11 -12.07
CA GLU A 430 7.43 11.53 -12.49
C GLU A 430 8.79 12.26 -12.47
N ASP A 431 9.64 11.90 -11.53
CA ASP A 431 10.89 12.57 -11.23
C ASP A 431 12.13 11.94 -11.90
N PHE A 432 11.91 10.98 -12.81
CA PHE A 432 12.96 10.32 -13.61
C PHE A 432 13.03 10.89 -15.03
N SER A 433 13.88 11.90 -15.22
CA SER A 433 14.02 12.58 -16.52
C SER A 433 14.71 11.73 -17.60
N ARG A 434 14.51 12.11 -18.87
CA ARG A 434 15.26 11.58 -20.02
C ARG A 434 16.78 11.62 -19.82
N THR A 435 17.32 12.69 -19.21
CA THR A 435 18.75 12.81 -18.90
C THR A 435 19.24 11.70 -17.96
N LEU A 436 18.42 11.32 -16.97
CA LEU A 436 18.75 10.21 -16.08
C LEU A 436 18.65 8.86 -16.80
N ALA A 437 17.67 8.70 -17.71
CA ALA A 437 17.57 7.51 -18.56
C ALA A 437 18.82 7.32 -19.44
N ASP A 438 19.29 8.39 -20.10
CA ASP A 438 20.51 8.36 -20.92
C ASP A 438 21.74 7.95 -20.10
N ARG A 439 21.87 8.49 -18.88
CA ARG A 439 22.97 8.13 -17.95
C ARG A 439 22.88 6.69 -17.49
N LEU A 440 21.68 6.24 -17.15
CA LEU A 440 21.45 4.86 -16.72
C LEU A 440 21.85 3.87 -17.81
N VAL A 441 21.42 4.08 -19.06
CA VAL A 441 21.79 3.21 -20.18
C VAL A 441 23.31 3.15 -20.35
N ARG A 442 23.99 4.30 -20.30
CA ARG A 442 25.45 4.37 -20.39
C ARG A 442 26.14 3.60 -19.26
N ASP A 443 25.66 3.75 -18.04
CA ASP A 443 26.20 3.07 -16.86
C ASP A 443 25.96 1.56 -16.92
N ILE A 444 24.80 1.11 -17.43
CA ILE A 444 24.49 -0.31 -17.68
C ILE A 444 25.47 -0.89 -18.68
N VAL A 445 25.63 -0.27 -19.85
CA VAL A 445 26.53 -0.77 -20.91
C VAL A 445 27.98 -0.85 -20.41
N HIS A 446 28.47 0.24 -19.79
CA HIS A 446 29.82 0.27 -19.23
C HIS A 446 30.01 -0.81 -18.16
N THR A 447 28.99 -1.04 -17.33
CA THR A 447 29.06 -2.06 -16.28
C THR A 447 29.12 -3.47 -16.85
N VAL A 448 28.33 -3.79 -17.87
CA VAL A 448 28.40 -5.08 -18.56
C VAL A 448 29.79 -5.29 -19.16
N ASP A 449 30.34 -4.30 -19.86
CA ASP A 449 31.68 -4.38 -20.45
C ASP A 449 32.78 -4.61 -19.41
N ASP A 450 32.72 -3.88 -18.29
CA ASP A 450 33.64 -4.03 -17.16
C ASP A 450 33.59 -5.44 -16.56
N LEU A 451 32.37 -5.98 -16.36
CA LEU A 451 32.16 -7.30 -15.78
C LEU A 451 32.67 -8.39 -16.74
N LYS A 452 32.37 -8.29 -18.05
CA LYS A 452 32.88 -9.23 -19.06
C LYS A 452 34.41 -9.22 -19.15
N LYS A 453 35.05 -8.05 -19.12
CA LYS A 453 36.52 -7.94 -19.09
C LYS A 453 37.13 -8.60 -17.85
N LYS A 454 36.53 -8.40 -16.68
CA LYS A 454 36.98 -9.03 -15.43
C LYS A 454 36.79 -10.54 -15.43
N ALA A 455 35.68 -11.04 -15.98
CA ALA A 455 35.44 -12.47 -16.14
C ALA A 455 36.47 -13.11 -17.08
N ALA A 456 36.80 -12.47 -18.20
CA ALA A 456 37.82 -12.92 -19.14
C ALA A 456 39.25 -12.88 -18.56
N ALA A 457 39.54 -11.94 -17.65
CA ALA A 457 40.85 -11.80 -17.01
C ALA A 457 41.09 -12.78 -15.85
N ARG A 458 40.04 -13.48 -15.36
CA ARG A 458 40.22 -14.57 -14.39
C ARG A 458 40.70 -15.81 -15.14
N PRO A 459 41.86 -16.40 -14.82
CA PRO A 459 42.27 -17.66 -15.43
C PRO A 459 41.20 -18.73 -15.12
N ARG A 460 40.77 -19.46 -16.16
CA ARG A 460 39.89 -20.63 -16.00
C ARG A 460 40.56 -21.59 -15.02
N LYS A 461 40.13 -21.60 -13.76
CA LYS A 461 40.35 -22.77 -12.91
C LYS A 461 39.59 -23.91 -13.58
N ALA A 462 40.32 -24.98 -13.90
CA ALA A 462 39.79 -26.17 -14.55
C ALA A 462 38.54 -26.69 -13.83
N ALA A 463 37.57 -27.13 -14.63
CA ALA A 463 36.38 -27.82 -14.15
C ALA A 463 36.78 -29.13 -13.45
N ALA A 464 36.45 -29.20 -12.16
CA ALA A 464 36.42 -30.36 -11.24
C ALA A 464 35.96 -29.73 -9.90
N GLU A 465 34.89 -30.09 -9.20
CA GLU A 465 34.08 -31.29 -9.09
C GLU A 465 32.63 -30.88 -8.75
N GLU A 466 31.72 -31.85 -8.84
CA GLU A 466 30.29 -31.84 -8.51
C GLU A 466 29.88 -30.88 -7.38
N ALA A 467 28.85 -30.08 -7.64
CA ALA A 467 28.12 -29.39 -6.58
C ALA A 467 27.40 -30.44 -5.72
N PRO A 468 27.56 -30.44 -4.38
CA PRO A 468 26.73 -31.26 -3.53
C PRO A 468 25.29 -30.74 -3.60
N SER A 469 24.36 -31.66 -3.78
CA SER A 469 22.92 -31.40 -3.74
C SER A 469 22.54 -30.81 -2.37
N ALA A 470 22.35 -29.49 -2.33
CA ALA A 470 21.70 -28.86 -1.20
C ALA A 470 20.21 -29.24 -1.23
N LYS A 471 19.86 -30.31 -0.51
CA LYS A 471 18.50 -30.52 -0.03
C LYS A 471 18.13 -29.29 0.79
N VAL A 472 17.21 -28.48 0.28
CA VAL A 472 16.50 -27.50 1.10
C VAL A 472 15.54 -28.33 1.96
N GLU A 473 15.95 -28.67 3.17
CA GLU A 473 14.99 -28.96 4.22
C GLU A 473 14.25 -27.67 4.52
N ALA A 474 12.96 -27.65 4.21
CA ALA A 474 12.03 -26.66 4.74
C ALA A 474 12.17 -26.63 6.27
N PRO A 475 12.09 -25.45 6.92
CA PRO A 475 12.09 -25.41 8.38
C PRO A 475 10.92 -26.25 8.88
N ALA A 476 11.24 -27.29 9.64
CA ALA A 476 10.26 -28.11 10.31
C ALA A 476 9.42 -27.21 11.22
N VAL A 477 8.13 -27.17 10.95
CA VAL A 477 7.12 -26.64 11.86
C VAL A 477 7.17 -27.53 13.10
N ALA A 478 7.72 -27.00 14.20
CA ALA A 478 7.67 -27.66 15.49
C ALA A 478 6.23 -27.60 16.00
N ALA A 479 5.48 -28.65 15.71
CA ALA A 479 4.28 -29.01 16.44
C ALA A 479 4.68 -29.89 17.63
N ASP A 480 4.00 -29.64 18.76
CA ASP A 480 3.88 -30.47 19.95
C ASP A 480 4.95 -30.30 21.05
N ALA A 481 4.60 -29.49 22.04
CA ALA A 481 4.99 -29.69 23.42
C ALA A 481 3.78 -29.39 24.31
N ARG A 482 3.15 -30.46 24.82
CA ARG A 482 2.14 -30.42 25.89
C ARG A 482 2.78 -29.87 27.17
N PRO A 483 2.06 -29.13 28.01
CA PRO A 483 2.56 -28.78 29.33
C PRO A 483 2.27 -29.92 30.32
N GLU A 484 3.33 -30.51 30.88
CA GLU A 484 3.27 -31.29 32.13
C GLU A 484 3.37 -30.35 33.32
N GLU A 485 2.54 -30.64 34.33
CA GLU A 485 2.51 -30.02 35.65
C GLU A 485 3.83 -30.21 36.40
N ALA A 486 4.31 -29.15 37.05
CA ALA A 486 5.12 -29.29 38.25
C ALA A 486 4.91 -28.07 39.15
N ALA A 487 4.28 -28.34 40.29
CA ALA A 487 4.05 -27.44 41.38
C ALA A 487 5.37 -26.95 42.01
N ALA A 488 5.41 -25.68 42.39
CA ALA A 488 6.35 -25.16 43.38
C ALA A 488 5.58 -24.30 44.39
N ASP A 489 5.53 -24.87 45.58
CA ASP A 489 5.13 -24.37 46.88
C ASP A 489 5.61 -22.94 47.19
N VAL A 490 4.68 -22.05 47.53
CA VAL A 490 4.96 -20.89 48.40
C VAL A 490 3.83 -20.81 49.41
N SER A 491 4.03 -21.51 50.52
CA SER A 491 3.28 -21.37 51.75
C SER A 491 3.68 -20.09 52.51
N GLY A 492 2.67 -19.43 53.07
CA GLY A 492 2.82 -18.55 54.23
C GLY A 492 2.69 -17.05 53.98
N LEU A 493 1.46 -16.53 54.08
CA LEU A 493 1.16 -15.50 55.09
C LEU A 493 -0.35 -15.26 55.22
N GLU A 494 -0.76 -15.24 56.48
CA GLU A 494 -2.10 -15.41 57.01
C GLU A 494 -3.07 -14.26 56.72
N THR A 495 -4.33 -14.65 56.55
CA THR A 495 -5.53 -13.81 56.64
C THR A 495 -5.79 -13.38 58.09
N ARG A 496 -6.12 -12.10 58.29
CA ARG A 496 -6.92 -11.66 59.44
C ARG A 496 -8.22 -11.06 58.95
N GLU A 497 -9.30 -11.78 59.24
CA GLU A 497 -10.67 -11.28 59.23
C GLU A 497 -10.88 -10.27 60.37
N THR A 498 -11.61 -9.19 60.08
CA THR A 498 -12.55 -8.59 61.03
C THR A 498 -13.77 -8.17 60.24
N GLY A 499 -14.87 -8.88 60.46
CA GLY A 499 -16.18 -8.53 59.91
C GLY A 499 -16.80 -7.35 60.63
N GLU A 500 -17.78 -6.73 59.97
CA GLU A 500 -18.93 -6.14 60.64
C GLU A 500 -20.11 -6.15 59.67
N THR A 501 -21.19 -6.77 60.14
CA THR A 501 -22.50 -6.91 59.52
C THR A 501 -23.31 -5.64 59.70
N ARG A 502 -24.18 -5.34 58.72
CA ARG A 502 -25.50 -4.75 59.01
C ARG A 502 -26.49 -4.97 57.86
N GLU A 503 -27.48 -5.80 58.17
CA GLU A 503 -28.75 -5.94 57.44
C GLU A 503 -29.66 -4.73 57.70
N THR A 504 -30.43 -4.37 56.67
CA THR A 504 -31.86 -3.98 56.65
C THR A 504 -32.22 -3.93 55.15
N GLY A 505 -33.24 -4.56 54.58
CA GLY A 505 -34.53 -5.02 55.07
C GLY A 505 -35.61 -4.46 54.12
N GLU A 506 -36.08 -5.33 53.20
CA GLU A 506 -37.40 -5.38 52.51
C GLU A 506 -38.00 -4.12 51.82
N THR A 507 -38.58 -4.17 50.62
CA THR A 507 -39.85 -4.84 50.29
C THR A 507 -40.14 -4.71 48.79
N GLY A 508 -41.03 -5.58 48.29
CA GLY A 508 -41.25 -5.87 46.87
C GLY A 508 -42.08 -4.87 46.05
N GLY A 509 -42.10 -5.11 44.74
CA GLY A 509 -42.93 -4.37 43.79
C GLY A 509 -42.85 -4.95 42.38
N LYS A 510 -43.82 -5.81 42.04
CA LYS A 510 -44.08 -6.31 40.67
C LYS A 510 -44.20 -5.16 39.67
N ARG A 511 -43.60 -5.28 38.48
CA ARG A 511 -44.13 -4.61 37.28
C ARG A 511 -43.84 -5.39 35.99
N GLU A 512 -44.90 -5.45 35.20
CA GLU A 512 -45.10 -6.23 33.99
C GLU A 512 -44.26 -5.75 32.79
N LEU A 513 -43.99 -6.71 31.91
CA LEU A 513 -43.50 -6.56 30.54
C LEU A 513 -44.45 -5.68 29.71
N ARG A 514 -43.91 -4.69 28.99
CA ARG A 514 -44.53 -4.06 27.82
C ARG A 514 -43.54 -3.97 26.67
N GLU A 515 -44.00 -4.40 25.50
CA GLU A 515 -43.34 -4.37 24.20
C GLU A 515 -42.96 -2.97 23.69
N PRO A 516 -42.00 -2.86 22.74
CA PRO A 516 -41.50 -1.60 22.21
C PRO A 516 -42.36 -1.08 21.05
N GLY A 517 -42.90 0.13 21.20
CA GLY A 517 -43.59 0.83 20.11
C GLY A 517 -43.38 2.32 20.20
N ARG A 518 -42.43 2.85 19.40
CA ARG A 518 -42.40 4.20 18.79
C ARG A 518 -40.98 4.52 18.28
N ALA A 519 -40.65 4.01 17.10
CA ALA A 519 -39.56 4.53 16.26
C ALA A 519 -40.18 4.97 14.92
N ALA A 520 -40.88 6.10 14.92
CA ALA A 520 -41.43 6.74 13.72
C ALA A 520 -41.84 8.18 14.01
N ARG A 521 -40.87 9.07 14.29
CA ARG A 521 -40.99 10.54 14.11
C ARG A 521 -39.69 11.22 14.50
N MET A 522 -38.75 11.33 13.57
CA MET A 522 -37.73 12.39 13.55
C MET A 522 -36.96 12.38 12.23
N LEU A 523 -37.68 12.69 11.13
CA LEU A 523 -37.11 13.09 9.85
C LEU A 523 -38.01 14.20 9.29
N ARG A 524 -37.85 15.42 9.83
CA ARG A 524 -38.38 16.67 9.26
C ARG A 524 -37.92 17.91 10.03
N VAL A 525 -36.62 18.10 10.22
CA VAL A 525 -36.04 19.43 10.51
C VAL A 525 -34.66 19.49 9.87
N GLY A 526 -34.62 19.86 8.59
CA GLY A 526 -33.36 19.94 7.83
C GLY A 526 -33.55 20.51 6.42
N ALA A 527 -34.60 21.31 6.20
CA ALA A 527 -34.89 21.90 4.89
C ALA A 527 -35.33 23.38 4.96
N GLU A 528 -35.32 24.02 6.13
CA GLU A 528 -35.74 25.44 6.29
C GLU A 528 -34.59 26.41 6.57
N ALA A 529 -33.33 25.96 6.58
CA ALA A 529 -32.17 26.82 6.85
C ALA A 529 -31.45 27.36 5.60
N LEU A 530 -31.91 27.03 4.39
CA LEU A 530 -31.31 27.49 3.11
C LEU A 530 -32.17 28.49 2.32
N GLY A 531 -33.28 28.98 2.89
CA GLY A 531 -34.25 29.84 2.21
C GLY A 531 -34.12 31.35 2.42
N LYS A 532 -33.12 31.84 3.15
CA LYS A 532 -33.02 33.28 3.48
C LYS A 532 -31.61 33.84 3.32
N TRP A 533 -31.06 33.81 2.11
CA TRP A 533 -30.00 34.74 1.70
C TRP A 533 -30.01 34.88 0.18
N LYS A 534 -30.85 35.79 -0.34
CA LYS A 534 -30.74 36.47 -1.64
C LYS A 534 -31.96 37.37 -1.88
N ARG A 535 -31.85 38.65 -1.55
CA ARG A 535 -32.58 39.77 -2.16
C ARG A 535 -31.74 41.05 -1.94
N HIS A 536 -31.71 41.92 -2.96
CA HIS A 536 -30.86 43.10 -3.24
C HIS A 536 -29.73 42.73 -4.22
N HIS A 537 -29.66 43.19 -5.47
CA HIS A 537 -30.29 44.33 -6.19
C HIS A 537 -30.24 44.09 -7.73
N PRO A 538 -30.82 44.97 -8.59
CA PRO A 538 -31.33 44.63 -9.92
C PRO A 538 -30.32 44.72 -11.07
N HIS A 539 -30.62 43.99 -12.15
CA HIS A 539 -30.01 44.06 -13.48
C HIS A 539 -30.25 45.40 -14.17
N LYS A 540 -29.25 45.88 -14.95
CA LYS A 540 -29.38 46.13 -16.41
C LYS A 540 -28.03 46.44 -17.08
N ASP A 541 -27.79 45.74 -18.19
CA ASP A 541 -27.17 46.11 -19.47
C ASP A 541 -25.75 46.70 -19.54
N ASN A 542 -24.78 45.95 -20.09
CA ASN A 542 -24.23 46.15 -21.45
C ASN A 542 -23.16 45.08 -21.82
N PRO A 543 -22.93 44.76 -23.12
CA PRO A 543 -21.99 43.73 -23.57
C PRO A 543 -20.65 44.29 -24.08
N ILE A 544 -19.74 43.37 -24.43
CA ILE A 544 -18.48 43.50 -25.20
C ILE A 544 -17.23 43.86 -24.37
N CYS A 545 -16.33 42.89 -24.15
CA CYS A 545 -15.10 42.68 -24.92
C CYS A 545 -14.41 41.37 -24.51
#